data_AF-A0AA42JDP3-F1
#
_entry.id   AF-A0AA42JDP3-F1
#
_cell.length_a   1.000
_cell.length_b   1.000
_cell.length_c   1.000
_cell.angle_alpha   90.00
_cell.angle_beta   90.00
_cell.angle_gamma   90.00
#
_symmetry.space_group_name_H-M   'P 1'
#
loop_
_entity.id
_entity.type
_entity.pdbx_description
1 polymer ?
#
loop_
_entity_poly.entity_id
_entity_poly.type
_entity_poly.pdbx_seq_one_letter_code
_entity_poly.pdbx_strand_id
1 'polypeptide(L)'
;MRSFVLTTAFGLALLLAPAAVPGAHAQSAQDQQACQFDAQQFCQEAIPDHGKVYRCLKRNARKISPACRAAISKSKAPRRNRPGTPY
;
A
#
# COMPACT_ATOMS: atom_id res chain seq x y z
N MET A 1 11.25 46.59 -16.28
CA MET A 1 11.10 47.95 -15.71
C MET A 1 10.75 47.77 -14.24
N ARG A 2 11.54 48.38 -13.37
CA ARG A 2 11.64 48.10 -11.93
C ARG A 2 10.63 48.99 -11.20
N SER A 3 9.58 48.41 -10.63
CA SER A 3 8.80 49.12 -9.61
C SER A 3 9.30 48.70 -8.22
N PHE A 4 10.32 49.44 -7.79
CA PHE A 4 10.53 49.91 -6.40
C PHE A 4 9.15 50.33 -5.82
N VAL A 5 8.74 50.11 -4.59
CA VAL A 5 9.36 50.15 -3.26
C VAL A 5 8.21 49.75 -2.32
N LEU A 6 8.36 48.73 -1.48
CA LEU A 6 8.78 48.85 -0.08
C LEU A 6 7.82 49.69 0.79
N THR A 7 7.61 49.20 2.00
CA THR A 7 6.85 49.78 3.13
C THR A 7 5.34 49.46 3.07
N THR A 8 4.67 48.84 4.05
CA THR A 8 4.92 48.60 5.48
C THR A 8 3.98 47.49 5.99
N ALA A 9 4.31 46.97 7.17
CA ALA A 9 3.51 46.15 8.08
C ALA A 9 3.72 44.63 7.97
N PHE A 10 4.46 44.13 8.96
CA PHE A 10 4.32 42.82 9.55
C PHE A 10 2.83 42.44 9.66
N GLY A 11 2.33 41.75 8.64
CA GLY A 11 1.08 41.00 8.66
C GLY A 11 1.42 39.60 8.23
N LEU A 12 1.48 38.69 9.20
CA LEU A 12 1.78 37.27 9.03
C LEU A 12 0.71 36.61 8.14
N ALA A 13 0.87 36.67 6.83
CA ALA A 13 0.07 35.91 5.87
C ALA A 13 1.01 35.11 4.97
N LEU A 14 1.72 34.16 5.60
CA LEU A 14 2.36 33.07 4.87
C LEU A 14 1.22 32.24 4.26
N LEU A 15 0.97 32.40 2.97
CA LEU A 15 0.11 31.52 2.19
C LEU A 15 0.75 30.12 2.18
N LEU A 16 0.41 29.29 3.15
CA LEU A 16 0.69 27.85 3.09
C LEU A 16 -0.19 27.24 2.01
N ALA A 17 0.38 26.97 0.84
CA ALA A 17 -0.20 26.04 -0.12
C ALA A 17 0.09 24.61 0.38
N PRO A 18 -0.92 23.80 0.75
CA PRO A 18 -0.69 22.38 0.95
C PRO A 18 -0.43 21.74 -0.41
N ALA A 19 0.80 21.28 -0.64
CA ALA A 19 1.09 20.36 -1.72
C ALA A 19 0.27 19.08 -1.48
N ALA A 20 -0.76 18.85 -2.28
CA ALA A 20 -1.45 17.57 -2.32
C ALA A 20 -0.46 16.52 -2.86
N VAL A 21 0.13 15.72 -1.97
CA VAL A 21 0.87 14.51 -2.33
C VAL A 21 -0.15 13.43 -2.72
N PRO A 22 -0.31 13.06 -4.01
CA PRO A 22 -1.13 11.90 -4.35
C PRO A 22 -0.49 10.67 -3.70
N GLY A 23 -1.29 10.01 -2.86
CA GLY A 23 -0.83 8.98 -1.94
C GLY A 23 -0.10 7.83 -2.61
N ALA A 24 1.04 7.46 -2.04
CA ALA A 24 1.57 6.12 -2.19
C ALA A 24 0.55 5.15 -1.61
N HIS A 25 -0.17 4.40 -2.47
CA HIS A 25 -0.94 3.26 -2.02
C HIS A 25 0.05 2.19 -1.53
N ALA A 26 0.52 2.34 -0.29
CA ALA A 26 1.06 1.25 0.49
C ALA A 26 -0.01 0.16 0.43
N GLN A 27 0.33 -0.99 -0.16
CA GLN A 27 -0.53 -2.16 -0.28
C GLN A 27 -1.27 -2.35 1.04
N SER A 28 -2.54 -1.96 1.04
CA SER A 28 -3.23 -1.62 2.28
C SER A 28 -3.55 -2.90 3.04
N ALA A 29 -3.76 -2.82 4.36
CA ALA A 29 -4.23 -3.98 5.15
C ALA A 29 -5.47 -4.64 4.51
N GLN A 30 -6.25 -3.86 3.77
CA GLN A 30 -7.40 -4.26 2.98
C GLN A 30 -7.07 -5.27 1.86
N ASP A 31 -5.91 -5.14 1.19
CA ASP A 31 -5.46 -6.12 0.18
C ASP A 31 -5.09 -7.46 0.83
N GLN A 32 -4.58 -7.45 2.08
CA GLN A 32 -4.29 -8.67 2.82
C GLN A 32 -5.58 -9.35 3.31
N GLN A 33 -6.54 -8.56 3.79
CA GLN A 33 -7.85 -9.04 4.20
C GLN A 33 -8.61 -9.69 3.05
N ALA A 34 -8.46 -9.20 1.81
CA ALA A 34 -9.07 -9.78 0.63
C ALA A 34 -8.69 -11.26 0.41
N CYS A 35 -7.48 -11.66 0.83
CA CYS A 35 -6.99 -13.03 0.71
C CYS A 35 -7.19 -13.90 1.97
N GLN A 36 -7.66 -13.33 3.07
CA GLN A 36 -7.72 -14.05 4.35
C GLN A 36 -8.70 -15.23 4.30
N PHE A 37 -9.91 -15.00 3.77
CA PHE A 37 -10.91 -16.06 3.61
C PHE A 37 -10.44 -17.14 2.63
N ASP A 38 -9.88 -16.74 1.48
CA ASP A 38 -9.33 -17.67 0.49
C ASP A 38 -8.16 -18.50 1.06
N ALA A 39 -7.29 -17.90 1.87
CA ALA A 39 -6.19 -18.59 2.52
C ALA A 39 -6.71 -19.62 3.54
N GLN A 40 -7.76 -19.28 4.30
CA GLN A 40 -8.40 -20.22 5.23
C GLN A 40 -9.19 -21.31 4.53
N GLN A 41 -9.70 -21.09 3.31
CA GLN A 41 -10.43 -22.15 2.59
C GLN A 41 -9.47 -23.10 1.86
N PHE A 42 -8.45 -22.56 1.19
CA PHE A 42 -7.63 -23.34 0.26
C PHE A 42 -6.20 -23.61 0.74
N CYS A 43 -5.72 -22.92 1.77
CA CYS A 43 -4.32 -22.88 2.15
C CYS A 43 -4.09 -23.00 3.68
N GLN A 44 -4.98 -23.67 4.41
CA GLN A 44 -4.89 -23.81 5.88
C GLN A 44 -3.55 -24.39 6.33
N GLU A 45 -3.06 -25.42 5.64
CA GLU A 45 -1.77 -26.07 5.90
C GLU A 45 -0.56 -25.15 5.73
N ALA A 46 -0.73 -24.03 5.02
CA ALA A 46 0.32 -23.05 4.81
C ALA A 46 0.34 -21.97 5.90
N ILE A 47 -0.73 -21.82 6.69
CA ILE A 47 -0.81 -20.88 7.82
C ILE A 47 0.07 -21.41 8.96
N PRO A 48 0.84 -20.57 9.68
CA PRO A 48 0.89 -19.10 9.62
C PRO A 48 1.97 -18.51 8.69
N ASP A 49 2.67 -19.33 7.90
CA ASP A 49 3.77 -18.87 7.05
C ASP A 49 3.24 -18.08 5.84
N HIS A 50 3.38 -16.76 5.90
CA HIS A 50 2.93 -15.85 4.85
C HIS A 50 3.52 -16.16 3.46
N GLY A 51 4.76 -16.67 3.39
CA GLY A 51 5.41 -17.05 2.14
C GLY A 51 4.80 -18.32 1.54
N LYS A 52 4.53 -19.33 2.36
CA LYS A 52 3.81 -20.55 1.96
C LYS A 52 2.38 -20.23 1.54
N VAL A 53 1.68 -19.37 2.27
CA VAL A 53 0.32 -18.92 1.93
C VAL A 53 0.31 -18.21 0.57
N TYR A 54 1.23 -17.27 0.32
CA TYR A 54 1.33 -16.61 -0.99
C TYR A 54 1.56 -17.60 -2.14
N ARG A 55 2.47 -18.57 -1.97
CA ARG A 55 2.72 -19.61 -2.97
C ARG A 55 1.49 -20.48 -3.19
N CYS A 56 0.77 -20.83 -2.12
CA CYS A 56 -0.44 -21.62 -2.20
C CYS A 56 -1.57 -20.87 -2.94
N LEU A 57 -1.82 -19.60 -2.60
CA LEU A 57 -2.80 -18.74 -3.28
C LEU A 57 -2.45 -18.57 -4.76
N LYS A 58 -1.16 -18.41 -5.08
CA LYS A 58 -0.69 -18.33 -6.47
C LYS A 58 -0.97 -19.61 -7.27
N ARG A 59 -0.78 -20.80 -6.68
CA ARG A 59 -1.14 -22.08 -7.32
C ARG A 59 -2.66 -22.20 -7.49
N ASN A 60 -3.43 -21.70 -6.53
CA ASN A 60 -4.88 -21.71 -6.55
C ASN A 60 -5.49 -20.44 -7.18
N ALA A 61 -4.74 -19.70 -8.01
CA ALA A 61 -5.17 -18.40 -8.52
C ALA A 61 -6.53 -18.46 -9.24
N ARG A 62 -6.88 -19.59 -9.87
CA ARG A 62 -8.19 -19.79 -10.54
C ARG A 62 -9.36 -20.05 -9.58
N LYS A 63 -9.08 -20.53 -8.37
CA LYS A 63 -10.08 -20.95 -7.36
C LYS A 63 -10.36 -19.88 -6.31
N ILE A 64 -9.42 -18.95 -6.10
CA ILE A 64 -9.57 -17.83 -5.16
C ILE A 64 -10.44 -16.71 -5.74
N SER A 65 -10.93 -15.84 -4.85
CA SER A 65 -11.72 -14.66 -5.21
C SER A 65 -11.00 -13.73 -6.19
N PRO A 66 -11.73 -12.99 -7.05
CA PRO A 66 -11.13 -12.00 -7.94
C PRO A 66 -10.35 -10.91 -7.19
N ALA A 67 -10.83 -10.54 -5.99
CA ALA A 67 -10.17 -9.56 -5.13
C ALA A 67 -8.81 -10.06 -4.65
N CYS A 68 -8.72 -11.29 -4.13
CA CYS A 68 -7.44 -11.86 -3.72
C CYS A 68 -6.49 -12.06 -4.91
N ARG A 69 -7.01 -12.48 -6.06
CA ARG A 69 -6.23 -12.62 -7.30
C ARG A 69 -5.60 -11.29 -7.73
N ALA A 70 -6.32 -10.18 -7.62
CA ALA A 70 -5.81 -8.85 -7.89
C ALA A 70 -4.77 -8.39 -6.84
N ALA A 71 -4.95 -8.75 -5.57
CA ALA A 71 -4.01 -8.42 -4.50
C ALA A 71 -2.66 -9.14 -4.67
N ILE A 72 -2.65 -10.44 -5.00
CA ILE A 72 -1.42 -11.22 -5.17
C ILE A 72 -0.65 -10.86 -6.45
N SER A 73 -1.33 -10.30 -7.46
CA SER A 73 -0.69 -9.82 -8.70
C SER A 73 -0.05 -8.44 -8.50
N LYS A 74 -0.69 -7.53 -7.75
CA LYS A 74 -0.14 -6.22 -7.35
C LYS A 74 1.06 -6.35 -6.42
N SER A 75 1.11 -7.40 -5.60
CA SER A 75 2.21 -7.70 -4.66
C SER A 75 3.57 -8.01 -5.32
N LYS A 76 3.67 -8.01 -6.66
CA LYS A 76 4.95 -8.13 -7.39
C LYS A 76 5.84 -6.89 -7.27
N ALA A 77 5.30 -5.75 -6.82
CA ALA A 77 6.13 -4.60 -6.51
C ALA A 77 7.08 -4.96 -5.35
N PRO A 78 8.40 -4.75 -5.49
CA PRO A 78 9.33 -4.98 -4.39
C PRO A 78 8.85 -4.17 -3.19
N ARG A 79 8.75 -4.83 -2.03
CA ARG A 79 8.53 -4.18 -0.72
C ARG A 79 9.74 -3.29 -0.43
N ARG A 80 9.90 -2.17 -1.13
CA ARG A 80 10.88 -1.15 -0.77
C ARG A 80 10.39 -0.54 0.53
N ASN A 81 11.08 -0.90 1.62
CA ASN A 81 10.89 -0.38 2.97
C ASN A 81 9.77 -1.01 3.83
N ARG A 82 9.83 -2.33 4.05
CA ARG A 82 9.28 -2.94 5.27
C ARG A 82 10.45 -3.54 6.06
N PRO A 83 10.74 -3.12 7.30
CA PRO A 83 11.57 -3.91 8.19
C PRO A 83 10.89 -5.27 8.35
N GLY A 84 11.44 -6.30 7.71
CA GLY A 84 10.94 -7.65 7.87
C GLY A 84 11.23 -8.06 9.31
N THR A 85 10.20 -8.17 10.14
CA THR A 85 10.34 -8.86 11.42
C THR A 85 10.60 -10.34 11.11
N PRO A 86 11.67 -10.93 11.68
CA PRO A 86 11.98 -12.32 11.46
C PRO A 86 11.02 -13.14 12.32
N TYR A 87 10.06 -13.79 11.69
CA TYR A 87 9.42 -14.97 12.25
C TYR A 87 9.30 -16.02 11.16
#